data_AF-A0A9X0BLQ5-F1
#
_entry.id   AF-A0A9X0BLQ5-F1
#
_cell.length_a   1.000
_cell.length_b   1.000
_cell.length_c   1.000
_cell.angle_alpha   90.00
_cell.angle_beta   90.00
_cell.angle_gamma   90.00
#
_symmetry.space_group_name_H-M   'P 1'
#
loop_
_entity.id
_entity.type
_entity.pdbx_description
1 polymer ?
#
loop_
_entity_poly.entity_id
_entity_poly.type
_entity_poly.pdbx_seq_one_letter_code
_entity_poly.pdbx_strand_id
1 'polypeptide(L)'
;MSDDGVFAGYRWSYFTSLADEALRSSVQSFIESVKWEALIEFAASLRNGKGCKLLSDIGLGFNHVVRIIEFDDNVRWIARLRMQHRSGNQARTTITKHIMSNEYNTILLVKQKTNILVPRVHAAELNPENAVNAQFMLIDCLRGNVGIDLGMEIPDGHKNHVFGKMAEIQIELSRVQLPKIGTILRRNNDGSFEQGPIPGIGGPFATATEFFQKWAETVEFGLSSAKLKEAAGEFADELSFSASSFRSSVRAFASKLSVQDKGPFPLCHGDFGHNNMVFDDNYNLLGVIDWEAAFAGPWEIFGEFPLTLSVVPPDMDAPWNYDENGVPKDAESVRRHVDRQKYITAVIEKEGEMNLPEGYRLSMALQDSRRQDLATAMRLYERGKPGWYARVIEKFDVDCSC
;
A
#
# COMPACT_ATOMS: atom_id res chain seq x y z
N MET A 1 -17.83 -30.49 12.12
CA MET A 1 -16.95 -30.64 13.28
C MET A 1 -15.72 -29.83 12.94
N SER A 2 -15.60 -28.65 13.55
CA SER A 2 -14.51 -27.72 13.29
C SER A 2 -13.21 -28.35 13.77
N ASP A 3 -12.27 -28.47 12.87
CA ASP A 3 -10.86 -28.56 13.25
C ASP A 3 -10.52 -27.18 13.81
N ASP A 4 -10.76 -26.98 15.10
CA ASP A 4 -10.26 -25.82 15.84
C ASP A 4 -8.74 -26.03 15.98
N GLY A 5 -8.05 -25.98 14.84
CA GLY A 5 -6.61 -26.07 14.75
C GLY A 5 -6.03 -25.03 15.69
N VAL A 6 -5.18 -25.48 16.60
CA VAL A 6 -4.47 -24.61 17.54
C VAL A 6 -3.70 -23.60 16.71
N PHE A 7 -4.10 -22.31 16.78
CA PHE A 7 -3.39 -21.22 16.11
C PHE A 7 -1.89 -21.33 16.42
N ALA A 8 -1.07 -21.46 15.37
CA ALA A 8 0.35 -21.76 15.48
C ALA A 8 1.16 -20.63 16.15
N GLY A 9 0.53 -19.48 16.39
CA GLY A 9 1.11 -18.32 17.05
C GLY A 9 1.47 -17.21 16.07
N TYR A 10 1.75 -16.04 16.65
CA TYR A 10 2.23 -14.88 15.90
C TYR A 10 3.69 -15.07 15.53
N ARG A 11 4.05 -14.70 14.30
CA ARG A 11 5.41 -14.82 13.73
C ARG A 11 6.09 -13.45 13.62
N TRP A 12 5.85 -12.57 14.60
CA TRP A 12 6.39 -11.21 14.62
C TRP A 12 7.89 -11.19 14.96
N SER A 13 8.73 -11.54 13.99
CA SER A 13 10.18 -11.64 14.21
C SER A 13 10.94 -10.37 13.87
N TYR A 14 10.36 -9.44 13.11
CA TYR A 14 11.09 -8.33 12.48
C TYR A 14 11.88 -7.46 13.48
N PHE A 15 11.28 -7.11 14.62
CA PHE A 15 11.97 -6.34 15.66
C PHE A 15 13.20 -7.07 16.22
N THR A 16 13.06 -8.37 16.52
CA THR A 16 14.15 -9.19 17.06
C THR A 16 15.27 -9.42 16.05
N SER A 17 14.93 -9.53 14.75
CA SER A 17 15.89 -9.75 13.66
C SER A 17 16.47 -8.46 13.08
N LEU A 18 16.12 -7.28 13.60
CA LEU A 18 16.46 -5.99 13.00
C LEU A 18 17.98 -5.70 13.04
N ALA A 19 18.69 -5.89 11.94
CA ALA A 19 20.15 -5.69 11.90
C ALA A 19 20.60 -4.21 12.04
N ASP A 20 19.75 -3.25 11.66
CA ASP A 20 20.04 -1.82 11.76
C ASP A 20 20.03 -1.35 13.23
N GLU A 21 21.21 -1.15 13.79
CA GLU A 21 21.39 -0.72 15.19
C GLU A 21 20.82 0.68 15.47
N ALA A 22 20.88 1.58 14.50
CA ALA A 22 20.39 2.94 14.65
C ALA A 22 18.85 2.94 14.68
N LEU A 23 18.22 2.18 13.78
CA LEU A 23 16.78 1.98 13.80
C LEU A 23 16.34 1.24 15.06
N ARG A 24 17.02 0.17 15.47
CA ARG A 24 16.73 -0.56 16.71
C ARG A 24 16.76 0.36 17.93
N SER A 25 17.81 1.17 18.06
CA SER A 25 17.94 2.14 19.15
C SER A 25 16.83 3.20 19.12
N SER A 26 16.44 3.66 17.93
CA SER A 26 15.35 4.61 17.77
C SER A 26 14.00 4.02 18.20
N VAL A 27 13.72 2.77 17.81
CA VAL A 27 12.51 2.03 18.20
C VAL A 27 12.49 1.82 19.71
N GLN A 28 13.61 1.40 20.30
CA GLN A 28 13.72 1.18 21.74
C GLN A 28 13.48 2.47 22.53
N SER A 29 14.09 3.58 22.12
CA SER A 29 13.86 4.89 22.75
C SER A 29 12.40 5.33 22.63
N PHE A 30 11.73 5.05 21.51
CA PHE A 30 10.30 5.31 21.37
C PHE A 30 9.48 4.46 22.36
N ILE A 31 9.73 3.15 22.45
CA ILE A 31 9.05 2.24 23.39
C ILE A 31 9.20 2.72 24.84
N GLU A 32 10.39 3.18 25.23
CA GLU A 32 10.67 3.70 26.57
C GLU A 32 9.97 5.04 26.86
N SER A 33 9.65 5.81 25.81
CA SER A 33 8.95 7.09 25.95
C SER A 33 7.43 6.95 26.12
N VAL A 34 6.87 5.79 25.77
CA VAL A 34 5.43 5.52 25.84
C VAL A 34 5.04 5.21 27.29
N LYS A 35 3.96 5.84 27.76
CA LYS A 35 3.38 5.58 29.08
C LYS A 35 2.39 4.40 29.00
N TRP A 36 2.91 3.19 29.10
CA TRP A 36 2.16 1.95 28.86
C TRP A 36 1.04 1.71 29.87
N GLU A 37 1.21 2.13 31.12
CA GLU A 37 0.18 2.03 32.16
C GLU A 37 -1.07 2.84 31.77
N ALA A 38 -0.89 4.06 31.26
CA ALA A 38 -1.99 4.89 30.78
C ALA A 38 -2.72 4.27 29.59
N LEU A 39 -1.99 3.55 28.71
CA LEU A 39 -2.59 2.84 27.58
C LEU A 39 -3.44 1.65 28.06
N ILE A 40 -2.94 0.89 29.04
CA ILE A 40 -3.64 -0.25 29.65
C ILE A 40 -4.92 0.23 30.35
N GLU A 41 -4.82 1.29 31.16
CA GLU A 41 -5.98 1.90 31.83
C GLU A 41 -7.03 2.38 30.81
N PHE A 42 -6.58 3.04 29.74
CA PHE A 42 -7.44 3.49 28.65
C PHE A 42 -8.14 2.31 27.96
N ALA A 43 -7.40 1.25 27.60
CA ALA A 43 -7.96 0.05 26.98
C ALA A 43 -8.96 -0.68 27.89
N ALA A 44 -8.65 -0.81 29.19
CA ALA A 44 -9.55 -1.38 30.19
C ALA A 44 -10.86 -0.59 30.28
N SER A 45 -10.79 0.75 30.27
CA SER A 45 -11.97 1.62 30.32
C SER A 45 -12.92 1.38 29.14
N LEU A 46 -12.38 1.14 27.95
CA LEU A 46 -13.14 0.84 26.73
C LEU A 46 -13.77 -0.55 26.74
N ARG A 47 -13.30 -1.44 27.61
CA ARG A 47 -13.79 -2.81 27.76
C ARG A 47 -14.50 -3.04 29.10
N ASN A 48 -15.30 -2.07 29.53
CA ASN A 48 -16.11 -2.14 30.76
C ASN A 48 -15.27 -2.39 32.04
N GLY A 49 -14.07 -1.84 32.11
CA GLY A 49 -13.18 -1.96 33.26
C GLY A 49 -12.54 -3.34 33.41
N LYS A 50 -12.56 -4.21 32.38
CA LYS A 50 -11.85 -5.48 32.41
C LYS A 50 -10.35 -5.26 32.49
N GLY A 51 -9.68 -5.99 33.38
CA GLY A 51 -8.22 -5.99 33.46
C GLY A 51 -7.60 -6.44 32.14
N CYS A 52 -6.43 -5.90 31.86
CA CYS A 52 -5.63 -6.29 30.70
C CYS A 52 -4.14 -6.07 30.95
N LYS A 53 -3.33 -6.74 30.13
CA LYS A 53 -1.87 -6.69 30.16
C LYS A 53 -1.32 -6.61 28.74
N LEU A 54 -0.10 -6.11 28.61
CA LEU A 54 0.66 -6.19 27.37
C LEU A 54 1.36 -7.55 27.28
N LEU A 55 1.32 -8.18 26.11
CA LEU A 55 2.15 -9.35 25.83
C LEU A 55 3.56 -8.92 25.41
N SER A 56 4.52 -9.85 25.51
CA SER A 56 5.92 -9.62 25.18
C SER A 56 6.17 -9.38 23.69
N ASP A 57 5.26 -9.83 22.83
CA ASP A 57 5.38 -9.69 21.38
C ASP A 57 5.41 -8.22 20.96
N ILE A 58 6.35 -7.91 20.06
CA ILE A 58 6.52 -6.59 19.47
C ILE A 58 6.50 -6.75 17.96
N GLY A 59 5.43 -6.27 17.34
CA GLY A 59 5.40 -6.05 15.91
C GLY A 59 6.04 -4.69 15.59
N LEU A 60 6.76 -4.63 14.48
CA LEU A 60 7.37 -3.39 14.01
C LEU A 60 7.04 -3.21 12.53
N GLY A 61 6.31 -2.14 12.22
CA GLY A 61 6.16 -1.63 10.85
C GLY A 61 7.17 -0.51 10.59
N PHE A 62 7.17 0.03 9.37
CA PHE A 62 8.09 1.12 9.00
C PHE A 62 7.92 2.36 9.91
N ASN A 63 6.67 2.73 10.20
CA ASN A 63 6.32 3.91 10.99
C ASN A 63 5.71 3.59 12.37
N HIS A 64 5.52 2.31 12.72
CA HIS A 64 4.69 1.93 13.86
C HIS A 64 5.30 0.83 14.73
N VAL A 65 5.14 0.97 16.04
CA VAL A 65 5.32 -0.13 17.00
C VAL A 65 3.95 -0.71 17.31
N VAL A 66 3.89 -2.04 17.36
CA VAL A 66 2.66 -2.82 17.52
C VAL A 66 2.80 -3.71 18.74
N ARG A 67 1.84 -3.63 19.67
CA ARG A 67 1.80 -4.45 20.89
C ARG A 67 0.45 -5.13 21.05
N ILE A 68 0.45 -6.35 21.57
CA ILE A 68 -0.79 -7.07 21.89
C ILE A 68 -1.21 -6.71 23.30
N ILE A 69 -2.46 -6.30 23.46
CA ILE A 69 -3.17 -6.17 24.73
C ILE A 69 -4.05 -7.39 24.90
N GLU A 70 -3.85 -8.17 25.95
CA GLU A 70 -4.69 -9.31 26.33
C GLU A 70 -5.54 -8.95 27.54
N PHE A 71 -6.85 -9.10 27.39
CA PHE A 71 -7.82 -8.88 28.46
C PHE A 71 -8.07 -10.17 29.25
N ASP A 72 -8.58 -10.03 30.48
CA ASP A 72 -8.89 -11.17 31.36
C ASP A 72 -9.92 -12.15 30.77
N ASP A 73 -10.69 -11.72 29.76
CA ASP A 73 -11.62 -12.56 29.01
C ASP A 73 -11.04 -13.20 27.74
N ASN A 74 -9.71 -13.22 27.63
CA ASN A 74 -8.93 -13.76 26.51
C ASN A 74 -9.15 -13.09 25.16
N VAL A 75 -9.89 -11.97 25.12
CA VAL A 75 -9.93 -11.13 23.94
C VAL A 75 -8.60 -10.38 23.83
N ARG A 76 -8.14 -10.22 22.59
CA ARG A 76 -6.90 -9.52 22.29
C ARG A 76 -7.18 -8.34 21.37
N TRP A 77 -6.60 -7.20 21.72
CA TRP A 77 -6.48 -6.03 20.85
C TRP A 77 -5.02 -5.81 20.50
N ILE A 78 -4.79 -5.09 19.41
CA ILE A 78 -3.50 -4.56 19.04
C ILE A 78 -3.51 -3.07 19.35
N ALA A 79 -2.49 -2.59 20.05
CA ALA A 79 -2.12 -1.19 20.07
C ALA A 79 -1.10 -0.93 18.96
N ARG A 80 -1.49 -0.14 17.95
CA ARG A 80 -0.62 0.32 16.87
C ARG A 80 -0.25 1.77 17.14
N LEU A 81 0.98 2.02 17.56
CA LEU A 81 1.48 3.34 17.98
C LEU A 81 2.40 3.90 16.91
N ARG A 82 2.19 5.17 16.54
CA ARG A 82 3.02 5.84 15.54
C ARG A 82 4.32 6.34 16.15
N MET A 83 5.45 5.92 15.57
CA MET A 83 6.76 6.41 15.94
C MET A 83 6.92 7.86 15.50
N GLN A 84 7.31 8.72 16.43
CA GLN A 84 7.68 10.09 16.10
C GLN A 84 9.14 10.10 15.66
N HIS A 85 9.39 10.14 14.35
CA HIS A 85 10.76 10.35 13.87
C HIS A 85 11.22 11.75 14.27
N ARG A 86 12.29 11.83 15.08
CA ARG A 86 13.00 13.07 15.42
C ARG A 86 13.74 13.63 14.20
N SER A 87 13.03 13.96 13.12
CA SER A 87 13.58 14.72 12.01
C SER A 87 13.32 16.21 12.27
N GLY A 88 14.38 17.02 12.35
CA GLY A 88 14.33 18.45 12.70
C GLY A 88 13.59 19.37 11.71
N ASN A 89 12.85 18.84 10.73
CA ASN A 89 12.11 19.63 9.74
C ASN A 89 10.63 19.74 10.10
N GLN A 90 10.19 20.93 10.56
CA GLN A 90 8.79 21.26 10.89
C GLN A 90 7.79 21.04 9.72
N ALA A 91 8.25 21.00 8.47
CA ALA A 91 7.39 20.66 7.32
C ALA A 91 7.01 19.17 7.29
N ARG A 92 7.92 18.25 7.67
CA ARG A 92 7.60 16.82 7.79
C ARG A 92 6.64 16.55 8.94
N THR A 93 6.69 17.35 10.02
CA THR A 93 5.82 17.15 11.18
C THR A 93 4.34 17.43 10.87
N THR A 94 4.03 18.43 10.03
CA THR A 94 2.63 18.75 9.64
C THR A 94 2.04 17.69 8.71
N ILE A 95 2.81 17.19 7.75
CA ILE A 95 2.39 16.08 6.87
C ILE A 95 2.14 14.81 7.70
N THR A 96 2.98 14.56 8.71
CA THR A 96 2.87 13.38 9.57
C THR A 96 1.64 13.41 10.49
N LYS A 97 1.18 14.61 10.90
CA LYS A 97 0.02 14.77 11.80
C LYS A 97 -1.28 14.18 11.25
N HIS A 98 -1.47 14.22 9.93
CA HIS A 98 -2.72 13.78 9.31
C HIS A 98 -2.72 12.32 8.86
N ILE A 99 -1.58 11.63 8.83
CA ILE A 99 -1.49 10.27 8.27
C ILE A 99 -2.39 9.30 9.03
N MET A 100 -2.30 9.23 10.36
CA MET A 100 -3.15 8.34 11.16
C MET A 100 -4.63 8.73 11.09
N SER A 101 -4.94 10.03 11.00
CA SER A 101 -6.31 10.51 10.80
C SER A 101 -6.87 10.04 9.45
N ASN A 102 -6.09 10.17 8.38
CA ASN A 102 -6.48 9.75 7.04
C ASN A 102 -6.65 8.24 6.95
N GLU A 103 -5.76 7.48 7.60
CA GLU A 103 -5.89 6.02 7.72
C GLU A 103 -7.19 5.64 8.42
N TYR A 104 -7.49 6.24 9.58
CA TYR A 104 -8.73 5.97 10.31
C TYR A 104 -9.97 6.29 9.47
N ASN A 105 -10.01 7.44 8.81
CA ASN A 105 -11.12 7.80 7.92
C ASN A 105 -11.23 6.85 6.71
N THR A 106 -10.12 6.34 6.20
CA THR A 106 -10.12 5.33 5.13
C THR A 106 -10.73 4.02 5.61
N ILE A 107 -10.35 3.54 6.81
CA ILE A 107 -10.95 2.33 7.40
C ILE A 107 -12.47 2.50 7.53
N LEU A 108 -12.94 3.67 7.96
CA LEU A 108 -14.38 3.97 8.03
C LEU A 108 -15.04 3.94 6.64
N LEU A 109 -14.39 4.48 5.61
CA LEU A 109 -14.88 4.47 4.24
C LEU A 109 -15.00 3.03 3.70
N VAL A 110 -13.94 2.23 3.84
CA VAL A 110 -13.88 0.84 3.40
C VAL A 110 -14.99 0.03 4.07
N LYS A 111 -15.12 0.16 5.41
CA LYS A 111 -16.17 -0.52 6.18
C LYS A 111 -17.59 -0.08 5.79
N GLN A 112 -17.77 1.18 5.39
CA GLN A 112 -19.07 1.70 4.98
C GLN A 112 -19.46 1.25 3.57
N LYS A 113 -18.49 1.09 2.66
CA LYS A 113 -18.75 0.95 1.22
C LYS A 113 -18.47 -0.43 0.65
N THR A 114 -17.82 -1.32 1.41
CA THR A 114 -17.36 -2.62 0.92
C THR A 114 -17.61 -3.73 1.93
N ASN A 115 -17.46 -4.98 1.49
CA ASN A 115 -17.40 -6.15 2.36
C ASN A 115 -15.97 -6.57 2.72
N ILE A 116 -14.98 -5.72 2.45
CA ILE A 116 -13.58 -6.02 2.77
C ILE A 116 -13.42 -6.18 4.28
N LEU A 117 -12.79 -7.28 4.68
CA LEU A 117 -12.48 -7.55 6.07
C LEU A 117 -11.40 -6.57 6.55
N VAL A 118 -11.79 -5.63 7.39
CA VAL A 118 -10.88 -4.70 8.09
C VAL A 118 -11.02 -4.91 9.60
N PRO A 119 -9.91 -5.00 10.36
CA PRO A 119 -9.99 -5.12 11.82
C PRO A 119 -10.81 -3.97 12.42
N ARG A 120 -11.65 -4.26 13.42
CA ARG A 120 -12.41 -3.21 14.08
C ARG A 120 -11.47 -2.28 14.83
N VAL A 121 -11.61 -0.98 14.60
CA VAL A 121 -11.00 0.05 15.43
C VAL A 121 -11.90 0.30 16.65
N HIS A 122 -11.35 0.11 17.85
CA HIS A 122 -12.01 0.36 19.12
C HIS A 122 -11.80 1.80 19.59
N ALA A 123 -10.61 2.34 19.34
CA ALA A 123 -10.28 3.74 19.59
C ALA A 123 -9.14 4.22 18.69
N ALA A 124 -9.12 5.52 18.41
CA ALA A 124 -8.02 6.21 17.77
C ALA A 124 -7.73 7.50 18.56
N GLU A 125 -6.51 7.63 19.07
CA GLU A 125 -6.01 8.84 19.72
C GLU A 125 -4.98 9.49 18.79
N LEU A 126 -5.34 10.67 18.28
CA LEU A 126 -4.60 11.36 17.22
C LEU A 126 -3.74 12.50 17.79
N ASN A 127 -3.88 12.85 19.06
CA ASN A 127 -3.01 13.82 19.71
C ASN A 127 -1.75 13.11 20.24
N PRO A 128 -0.52 13.41 19.77
CA PRO A 128 0.69 12.79 20.31
C PRO A 128 0.97 13.17 21.78
N GLU A 129 0.44 14.28 22.28
CA GLU A 129 0.68 14.82 23.63
C GLU A 129 -0.38 14.34 24.65
N ASN A 130 -1.05 13.22 24.38
CA ASN A 130 -2.03 12.62 25.29
C ASN A 130 -1.35 11.89 26.48
N ALA A 131 -2.15 11.31 27.38
CA ALA A 131 -1.67 10.61 28.57
C ALA A 131 -0.73 9.42 28.29
N VAL A 132 -0.83 8.78 27.11
CA VAL A 132 0.04 7.69 26.64
C VAL A 132 1.36 8.20 26.04
N ASN A 133 1.44 9.50 25.71
CA ASN A 133 2.58 10.13 25.04
C ASN A 133 2.88 9.60 23.62
N ALA A 134 1.85 9.16 22.90
CA ALA A 134 1.95 8.70 21.51
C ALA A 134 0.59 8.73 20.81
N GLN A 135 0.58 8.94 19.49
CA GLN A 135 -0.62 8.65 18.68
C GLN A 135 -0.79 7.13 18.57
N PHE A 136 -2.02 6.63 18.70
CA PHE A 136 -2.29 5.20 18.62
C PHE A 136 -3.69 4.87 18.12
N MET A 137 -3.82 3.65 17.58
CA MET A 137 -5.10 2.98 17.40
C MET A 137 -5.15 1.68 18.20
N LEU A 138 -6.28 1.44 18.86
CA LEU A 138 -6.62 0.13 19.44
C LEU A 138 -7.52 -0.59 18.46
N ILE A 139 -7.06 -1.73 17.93
CA ILE A 139 -7.76 -2.49 16.88
C ILE A 139 -7.89 -3.97 17.25
N ASP A 140 -8.79 -4.71 16.62
CA ASP A 140 -8.87 -6.16 16.79
C ASP A 140 -7.52 -6.84 16.52
N CYS A 141 -7.13 -7.77 17.41
CA CYS A 141 -5.98 -8.63 17.18
C CYS A 141 -6.44 -9.87 16.40
N LEU A 142 -6.25 -9.86 15.08
CA LEU A 142 -6.54 -11.02 14.24
C LEU A 142 -5.60 -12.17 14.59
N ARG A 143 -6.13 -13.40 14.71
CA ARG A 143 -5.32 -14.60 15.00
C ARG A 143 -4.69 -15.15 13.72
N GLY A 144 -3.75 -14.39 13.18
CA GLY A 144 -3.09 -14.71 11.92
C GLY A 144 -1.78 -13.96 11.77
N ASN A 145 -1.14 -14.18 10.63
CA ASN A 145 0.15 -13.59 10.27
C ASN A 145 0.04 -12.87 8.93
N VAL A 146 0.75 -11.76 8.78
CA VAL A 146 0.83 -11.02 7.52
C VAL A 146 1.84 -11.67 6.58
N GLY A 147 1.69 -11.44 5.27
CA GLY A 147 2.58 -12.05 4.29
C GLY A 147 4.07 -11.77 4.51
N ILE A 148 4.43 -10.61 5.09
CA ILE A 148 5.82 -10.30 5.45
C ILE A 148 6.37 -11.23 6.54
N ASP A 149 5.54 -11.62 7.50
CA ASP A 149 5.89 -12.59 8.56
C ASP A 149 5.83 -14.05 8.04
N LEU A 150 5.19 -14.27 6.89
CA LEU A 150 5.09 -15.56 6.22
C LEU A 150 6.18 -15.79 5.15
N GLY A 151 7.14 -14.87 5.02
CA GLY A 151 8.24 -14.98 4.05
C GLY A 151 7.96 -14.41 2.66
N MET A 152 6.91 -13.58 2.52
CA MET A 152 6.49 -12.87 1.32
C MET A 152 6.02 -13.73 0.12
N GLU A 153 6.44 -14.98 0.05
CA GLU A 153 5.97 -15.94 -0.94
C GLU A 153 4.66 -16.60 -0.54
N ILE A 154 3.74 -16.73 -1.50
CA ILE A 154 2.53 -17.51 -1.33
C ILE A 154 2.83 -18.95 -1.78
N PRO A 155 2.65 -19.97 -0.92
CA PRO A 155 2.86 -21.36 -1.32
C PRO A 155 2.00 -21.74 -2.52
N ASP A 156 2.55 -22.54 -3.44
CA ASP A 156 1.91 -22.82 -4.73
C ASP A 156 0.48 -23.41 -4.58
N GLY A 157 0.23 -24.21 -3.55
CA GLY A 157 -1.09 -24.78 -3.25
C GLY A 157 -2.16 -23.74 -2.84
N HIS A 158 -1.74 -22.58 -2.34
CA HIS A 158 -2.63 -21.51 -1.89
C HIS A 158 -2.76 -20.35 -2.88
N LYS A 159 -1.92 -20.30 -3.92
CA LYS A 159 -1.89 -19.17 -4.88
C LYS A 159 -3.25 -18.85 -5.50
N ASN A 160 -3.94 -19.85 -6.04
CA ASN A 160 -5.24 -19.62 -6.69
C ASN A 160 -6.28 -19.06 -5.69
N HIS A 161 -6.29 -19.58 -4.46
CA HIS A 161 -7.18 -19.09 -3.41
C HIS A 161 -6.86 -17.64 -3.04
N VAL A 162 -5.59 -17.33 -2.79
CA VAL A 162 -5.13 -15.99 -2.39
C VAL A 162 -5.33 -14.98 -3.52
N PHE A 163 -5.02 -15.34 -4.77
CA PHE A 163 -5.25 -14.49 -5.93
C PHE A 163 -6.75 -14.21 -6.14
N GLY A 164 -7.61 -15.22 -5.96
CA GLY A 164 -9.06 -15.02 -5.99
C GLY A 164 -9.54 -14.03 -4.92
N LYS A 165 -8.98 -14.09 -3.70
CA LYS A 165 -9.29 -13.13 -2.62
C LYS A 165 -8.75 -11.73 -2.87
N MET A 166 -7.53 -11.62 -3.41
CA MET A 166 -6.97 -10.33 -3.83
C MET A 166 -7.82 -9.68 -4.93
N ALA A 167 -8.25 -10.46 -5.92
CA ALA A 167 -9.11 -10.00 -7.00
C ALA A 167 -10.46 -9.49 -6.47
N GLU A 168 -11.11 -10.25 -5.57
CA GLU A 168 -12.36 -9.84 -4.91
C GLU A 168 -12.20 -8.49 -4.18
N ILE A 169 -11.11 -8.31 -3.43
CA ILE A 169 -10.82 -7.07 -2.71
C ILE A 169 -10.58 -5.90 -3.68
N GLN A 170 -9.74 -6.09 -4.70
CA GLN A 170 -9.44 -5.02 -5.64
C GLN A 170 -10.71 -4.63 -6.40
N ILE A 171 -11.57 -5.57 -6.79
CA ILE A 171 -12.89 -5.25 -7.38
C ILE A 171 -13.78 -4.47 -6.40
N GLU A 172 -13.86 -4.86 -5.13
CA GLU A 172 -14.61 -4.10 -4.11
C GLU A 172 -14.09 -2.66 -3.99
N LEU A 173 -12.76 -2.47 -3.99
CA LEU A 173 -12.13 -1.15 -3.98
C LEU A 173 -12.42 -0.34 -5.24
N SER A 174 -12.50 -1.00 -6.41
CA SER A 174 -12.85 -0.35 -7.68
C SER A 174 -14.27 0.19 -7.67
N ARG A 175 -15.14 -0.26 -6.75
CA ARG A 175 -16.51 0.24 -6.59
C ARG A 175 -16.59 1.45 -5.65
N VAL A 176 -15.54 1.72 -4.88
CA VAL A 176 -15.44 2.90 -4.02
C VAL A 176 -15.01 4.10 -4.87
N GLN A 177 -15.99 4.70 -5.52
CA GLN A 177 -15.82 5.78 -6.48
C GLN A 177 -15.92 7.16 -5.81
N LEU A 178 -14.85 7.96 -5.89
CA LEU A 178 -14.69 9.25 -5.22
C LEU A 178 -14.55 10.40 -6.24
N PRO A 179 -15.04 11.61 -5.94
CA PRO A 179 -15.15 12.68 -6.93
C PRO A 179 -13.83 13.39 -7.25
N LYS A 180 -12.79 13.21 -6.42
CA LYS A 180 -11.48 13.85 -6.58
C LYS A 180 -10.37 12.86 -6.24
N ILE A 181 -9.18 13.09 -6.80
CA ILE A 181 -7.97 12.36 -6.46
C ILE A 181 -7.38 12.96 -5.19
N GLY A 182 -7.12 12.15 -4.17
CA GLY A 182 -6.64 12.63 -2.88
C GLY A 182 -6.80 11.66 -1.72
N THR A 183 -6.19 11.98 -0.58
CA THR A 183 -6.32 11.20 0.67
C THR A 183 -7.72 11.32 1.26
N ILE A 184 -8.13 10.40 2.13
CA ILE A 184 -9.44 10.49 2.79
C ILE A 184 -9.34 11.37 4.04
N LEU A 185 -9.65 12.66 3.89
CA LEU A 185 -9.38 13.68 4.92
C LEU A 185 -10.34 13.58 6.11
N ARG A 186 -11.65 13.44 5.83
CA ARG A 186 -12.69 13.34 6.86
C ARG A 186 -13.97 12.74 6.32
N ARG A 187 -14.80 12.24 7.24
CA ARG A 187 -16.20 11.90 7.00
C ARG A 187 -17.09 13.11 7.30
N ASN A 188 -18.00 13.41 6.38
CA ASN A 188 -19.02 14.45 6.54
C ASN A 188 -20.23 13.92 7.33
N ASN A 189 -21.07 14.83 7.83
CA ASN A 189 -22.27 14.49 8.61
C ASN A 189 -23.30 13.68 7.81
N ASP A 190 -23.32 13.82 6.48
CA ASP A 190 -24.17 13.06 5.56
C ASP A 190 -23.60 11.66 5.24
N GLY A 191 -22.46 11.30 5.82
CA GLY A 191 -21.78 10.03 5.58
C GLY A 191 -20.95 9.98 4.29
N SER A 192 -20.85 11.08 3.53
CA SER A 192 -19.88 11.22 2.45
C SER A 192 -18.46 11.44 2.99
N PHE A 193 -17.44 11.33 2.14
CA PHE A 193 -16.04 11.52 2.51
C PHE A 193 -15.42 12.61 1.65
N GLU A 194 -14.65 13.49 2.29
CA GLU A 194 -13.92 14.56 1.62
C GLU A 194 -12.49 14.13 1.33
N GLN A 195 -12.01 14.41 0.11
CA GLN A 195 -10.63 14.14 -0.28
C GLN A 195 -9.73 15.34 0.04
N GLY A 196 -8.53 15.05 0.53
CA GLY A 196 -7.50 16.03 0.86
C GLY A 196 -6.22 15.87 0.03
N PRO A 197 -5.18 16.65 0.31
CA PRO A 197 -3.91 16.56 -0.39
C PRO A 197 -3.22 15.21 -0.16
N ILE A 198 -2.48 14.74 -1.17
CA ILE A 198 -1.56 13.61 -1.10
C ILE A 198 -0.22 14.12 -0.56
N PRO A 199 0.34 13.52 0.51
CA PRO A 199 1.66 13.86 1.04
C PRO A 199 2.74 13.94 -0.05
N GLY A 200 3.47 15.06 -0.12
CA GLY A 200 4.55 15.26 -1.10
C GLY A 200 4.10 15.63 -2.52
N ILE A 201 2.81 15.55 -2.85
CA ILE A 201 2.28 15.88 -4.19
C ILE A 201 1.33 17.08 -4.13
N GLY A 202 0.35 17.08 -3.21
CA GLY A 202 -0.68 18.12 -3.07
C GLY A 202 -2.07 17.64 -3.47
N GLY A 203 -2.96 18.55 -3.87
CA GLY A 203 -4.36 18.26 -4.20
C GLY A 203 -5.35 18.72 -3.11
N PRO A 204 -6.59 18.20 -3.10
CA PRO A 204 -7.12 17.16 -3.98
C PRO A 204 -7.27 17.65 -5.44
N PHE A 205 -7.18 16.74 -6.41
CA PHE A 205 -7.28 17.06 -7.85
C PHE A 205 -8.65 16.70 -8.42
N ALA A 206 -9.16 17.54 -9.32
CA ALA A 206 -10.42 17.26 -10.00
C ALA A 206 -10.23 16.33 -11.21
N THR A 207 -9.02 16.32 -11.78
CA THR A 207 -8.70 15.47 -12.94
C THR A 207 -7.41 14.66 -12.76
N ALA A 208 -7.31 13.55 -13.48
CA ALA A 208 -6.09 12.75 -13.57
C ALA A 208 -4.95 13.54 -14.24
N THR A 209 -5.26 14.38 -15.22
CA THR A 209 -4.31 15.29 -15.86
C THR A 209 -3.62 16.19 -14.83
N GLU A 210 -4.38 16.84 -13.94
CA GLU A 210 -3.84 17.68 -12.86
C GLU A 210 -2.93 16.85 -11.93
N PHE A 211 -3.35 15.64 -11.58
CA PHE A 211 -2.55 14.74 -10.77
C PHE A 211 -1.21 14.37 -11.43
N PHE A 212 -1.21 13.96 -12.71
CA PHE A 212 0.02 13.57 -13.41
C PHE A 212 0.96 14.76 -13.62
N GLN A 213 0.41 15.94 -13.95
CA GLN A 213 1.21 17.18 -14.01
C GLN A 213 1.85 17.47 -12.65
N LYS A 214 1.09 17.34 -11.56
CA LYS A 214 1.59 17.62 -10.23
C LYS A 214 2.63 16.60 -9.77
N TRP A 215 2.40 15.32 -10.03
CA TRP A 215 3.37 14.26 -9.79
C TRP A 215 4.70 14.57 -10.51
N ALA A 216 4.64 14.91 -11.80
CA ALA A 216 5.84 15.24 -12.57
C ALA A 216 6.57 16.48 -12.05
N GLU A 217 5.87 17.45 -11.45
CA GLU A 217 6.46 18.64 -10.83
C GLU A 217 7.14 18.35 -9.49
N THR A 218 6.55 17.50 -8.65
CA THR A 218 6.95 17.37 -7.24
C THR A 218 7.80 16.15 -6.94
N VAL A 219 7.65 15.06 -7.70
CA VAL A 219 8.29 13.79 -7.40
C VAL A 219 9.72 13.76 -7.95
N GLU A 220 10.68 13.48 -7.09
CA GLU A 220 12.08 13.30 -7.44
C GLU A 220 12.45 11.82 -7.54
N PHE A 221 13.53 11.53 -8.27
CA PHE A 221 14.03 10.16 -8.35
C PHE A 221 14.59 9.72 -7.00
N GLY A 222 14.21 8.53 -6.54
CA GLY A 222 14.51 8.08 -5.17
C GLY A 222 16.00 7.82 -4.86
N LEU A 223 16.87 7.79 -5.87
CA LEU A 223 18.33 7.67 -5.68
C LEU A 223 19.04 8.98 -5.97
N SER A 224 20.06 9.27 -5.17
CA SER A 224 21.00 10.35 -5.46
C SER A 224 21.84 10.00 -6.69
N SER A 225 22.32 11.03 -7.39
CA SER A 225 23.21 10.87 -8.56
C SER A 225 24.42 9.98 -8.25
N ALA A 226 25.03 10.11 -7.06
CA ALA A 226 26.14 9.27 -6.65
C ALA A 226 25.77 7.78 -6.51
N LYS A 227 24.64 7.48 -5.86
CA LYS A 227 24.15 6.10 -5.69
C LYS A 227 23.71 5.49 -7.00
N LEU A 228 23.09 6.28 -7.88
CA LEU A 228 22.74 5.85 -9.23
C LEU A 228 24.00 5.49 -10.02
N LYS A 229 25.04 6.33 -9.96
CA LYS A 229 26.31 6.06 -10.64
C LYS A 229 26.96 4.76 -10.17
N GLU A 230 26.94 4.51 -8.86
CA GLU A 230 27.42 3.26 -8.27
C GLU A 230 26.61 2.04 -8.75
N ALA A 231 25.28 2.14 -8.74
CA ALA A 231 24.41 1.03 -9.11
C ALA A 231 24.37 0.73 -10.62
N ALA A 232 24.51 1.77 -11.46
CA ALA A 232 24.31 1.68 -12.91
C ALA A 232 25.62 1.45 -13.70
N GLY A 233 26.78 1.69 -13.09
CA GLY A 233 28.07 1.50 -13.75
C GLY A 233 28.20 2.32 -15.05
N GLU A 234 28.51 1.65 -16.16
CA GLU A 234 28.67 2.29 -17.47
C GLU A 234 27.38 2.91 -18.02
N PHE A 235 26.21 2.48 -17.55
CA PHE A 235 24.91 2.99 -18.00
C PHE A 235 24.45 4.21 -17.20
N ALA A 236 25.24 4.70 -16.24
CA ALA A 236 24.82 5.76 -15.31
C ALA A 236 24.31 7.03 -16.01
N ASP A 237 25.02 7.51 -17.04
CA ASP A 237 24.64 8.73 -17.75
C ASP A 237 23.33 8.53 -18.54
N GLU A 238 23.18 7.37 -19.20
CA GLU A 238 21.98 7.02 -19.96
C GLU A 238 20.75 6.87 -19.05
N LEU A 239 20.88 6.13 -17.93
CA LEU A 239 19.78 5.94 -16.99
C LEU A 239 19.40 7.25 -16.29
N SER A 240 20.38 8.09 -15.96
CA SER A 240 20.15 9.42 -15.37
C SER A 240 19.38 10.34 -16.33
N PHE A 241 19.78 10.36 -17.61
CA PHE A 241 19.07 11.10 -18.65
C PHE A 241 17.65 10.58 -18.83
N SER A 242 17.47 9.26 -18.92
CA SER A 242 16.18 8.60 -19.06
C SER A 242 15.24 8.93 -17.89
N ALA A 243 15.72 8.84 -16.65
CA ALA A 243 14.95 9.20 -15.46
C ALA A 243 14.52 10.67 -15.48
N SER A 244 15.43 11.57 -15.85
CA SER A 244 15.13 13.01 -15.95
C SER A 244 14.09 13.32 -17.03
N SER A 245 14.21 12.67 -18.20
CA SER A 245 13.30 12.82 -19.33
C SER A 245 11.90 12.25 -19.06
N PHE A 246 11.81 11.23 -18.21
CA PHE A 246 10.54 10.61 -17.84
C PHE A 246 9.57 11.61 -17.19
N ARG A 247 10.02 12.39 -16.21
CA ARG A 247 9.17 13.41 -15.57
C ARG A 247 8.66 14.43 -16.57
N SER A 248 9.54 14.97 -17.41
CA SER A 248 9.19 15.93 -18.46
C SER A 248 8.14 15.36 -19.40
N SER A 249 8.27 14.08 -19.75
CA SER A 249 7.34 13.38 -20.64
C SER A 249 6.00 13.08 -19.98
N VAL A 250 5.98 12.62 -18.72
CA VAL A 250 4.73 12.44 -17.95
C VAL A 250 3.95 13.75 -17.91
N ARG A 251 4.63 14.89 -17.70
CA ARG A 251 4.00 16.21 -17.75
C ARG A 251 3.46 16.54 -19.14
N ALA A 252 4.25 16.30 -20.20
CA ALA A 252 3.87 16.62 -21.57
C ALA A 252 2.67 15.80 -22.06
N PHE A 253 2.60 14.52 -21.67
CA PHE A 253 1.54 13.60 -22.06
C PHE A 253 0.37 13.52 -21.06
N ALA A 254 0.39 14.29 -19.96
CA ALA A 254 -0.56 14.15 -18.85
C ALA A 254 -2.04 14.06 -19.27
N SER A 255 -2.46 14.82 -20.27
CA SER A 255 -3.84 14.82 -20.79
C SER A 255 -4.24 13.57 -21.58
N LYS A 256 -3.26 12.74 -21.96
CA LYS A 256 -3.45 11.49 -22.71
C LYS A 256 -3.21 10.24 -21.85
N LEU A 257 -2.62 10.39 -20.66
CA LEU A 257 -2.28 9.26 -19.80
C LEU A 257 -3.55 8.57 -19.27
N SER A 258 -4.58 9.33 -18.95
CA SER A 258 -5.78 8.76 -18.32
C SER A 258 -6.82 8.24 -19.32
N VAL A 259 -7.38 7.06 -19.05
CA VAL A 259 -8.62 6.61 -19.71
C VAL A 259 -9.86 7.34 -19.20
N GLN A 260 -9.80 7.92 -18.00
CA GLN A 260 -10.94 8.49 -17.31
C GLN A 260 -10.53 9.75 -16.53
N ASP A 261 -10.22 10.80 -17.29
CA ASP A 261 -9.60 12.02 -16.75
C ASP A 261 -10.43 12.71 -15.65
N LYS A 262 -11.76 12.76 -15.80
CA LYS A 262 -12.66 13.47 -14.86
C LYS A 262 -13.24 12.56 -13.77
N GLY A 263 -12.72 11.34 -13.65
CA GLY A 263 -13.21 10.35 -12.71
C GLY A 263 -14.59 9.78 -13.05
N PRO A 264 -15.31 9.22 -12.06
CA PRO A 264 -14.88 9.11 -10.67
C PRO A 264 -13.63 8.24 -10.48
N PHE A 265 -12.99 8.39 -9.32
CA PHE A 265 -11.69 7.79 -9.00
C PHE A 265 -11.85 6.67 -7.97
N PRO A 266 -11.37 5.45 -8.26
CA PRO A 266 -11.41 4.34 -7.31
C PRO A 266 -10.49 4.57 -6.09
N LEU A 267 -10.80 3.92 -4.98
CA LEU A 267 -9.96 3.93 -3.78
C LEU A 267 -8.75 2.98 -3.97
N CYS A 268 -7.55 3.54 -3.99
CA CYS A 268 -6.30 2.79 -3.93
C CYS A 268 -5.91 2.51 -2.47
N HIS A 269 -5.45 1.30 -2.17
CA HIS A 269 -4.82 0.99 -0.88
C HIS A 269 -3.43 1.64 -0.75
N GLY A 270 -2.71 1.82 -1.86
CA GLY A 270 -1.36 2.41 -1.91
C GLY A 270 -0.20 1.43 -1.65
N ASP A 271 -0.46 0.28 -1.04
CA ASP A 271 0.54 -0.77 -0.77
C ASP A 271 -0.13 -2.17 -0.79
N PHE A 272 -1.01 -2.40 -1.77
CA PHE A 272 -1.84 -3.61 -1.82
C PHE A 272 -1.01 -4.85 -2.17
N GLY A 273 -1.10 -5.90 -1.37
CA GLY A 273 -0.44 -7.17 -1.63
C GLY A 273 -0.40 -8.09 -0.42
N HIS A 274 0.23 -9.25 -0.59
CA HIS A 274 0.40 -10.27 0.46
C HIS A 274 0.99 -9.67 1.75
N ASN A 275 1.86 -8.67 1.63
CA ASN A 275 2.48 -7.96 2.75
C ASN A 275 1.50 -7.30 3.73
N ASN A 276 0.30 -6.91 3.27
CA ASN A 276 -0.70 -6.20 4.08
C ASN A 276 -2.01 -7.00 4.27
N MET A 277 -1.97 -8.30 3.99
CA MET A 277 -3.08 -9.22 4.19
C MET A 277 -2.75 -10.20 5.31
N VAL A 278 -3.66 -10.37 6.27
CA VAL A 278 -3.50 -11.26 7.44
C VAL A 278 -4.19 -12.60 7.16
N PHE A 279 -3.47 -13.70 7.31
CA PHE A 279 -3.99 -15.05 7.08
C PHE A 279 -3.95 -15.91 8.33
N ASP A 280 -4.92 -16.81 8.46
CA ASP A 280 -4.81 -17.93 9.39
C ASP A 280 -3.81 -18.99 8.89
N ASP A 281 -3.62 -20.06 9.67
CA ASP A 281 -2.66 -21.13 9.35
C ASP A 281 -3.05 -21.94 8.09
N ASN A 282 -4.29 -21.80 7.61
CA ASN A 282 -4.80 -22.45 6.40
C ASN A 282 -4.82 -21.51 5.19
N TYR A 283 -4.18 -20.33 5.30
CA TYR A 283 -4.21 -19.28 4.28
C TYR A 283 -5.62 -18.72 3.97
N ASN A 284 -6.56 -18.81 4.91
CA ASN A 284 -7.80 -18.05 4.81
C ASN A 284 -7.54 -16.60 5.24
N LEU A 285 -8.02 -15.66 4.43
CA LEU A 285 -7.90 -14.24 4.73
C LEU A 285 -8.75 -13.86 5.96
N LEU A 286 -8.09 -13.24 6.95
CA LEU A 286 -8.74 -12.69 8.16
C LEU A 286 -8.96 -11.18 8.07
N GLY A 287 -8.13 -10.46 7.31
CA GLY A 287 -8.30 -9.03 7.11
C GLY A 287 -7.20 -8.36 6.30
N VAL A 288 -7.49 -7.14 5.85
CA VAL A 288 -6.57 -6.22 5.16
C VAL A 288 -6.24 -5.07 6.10
N ILE A 289 -4.95 -4.78 6.25
CA ILE A 289 -4.42 -3.79 7.19
C ILE A 289 -3.58 -2.73 6.49
N ASP A 290 -3.13 -1.73 7.25
CA ASP A 290 -2.19 -0.70 6.82
C ASP A 290 -2.70 0.20 5.68
N TRP A 291 -3.76 0.96 5.98
CA TRP A 291 -4.40 1.89 5.03
C TRP A 291 -3.73 3.27 5.01
N GLU A 292 -2.50 3.42 5.52
CA GLU A 292 -1.87 4.74 5.70
C GLU A 292 -1.50 5.43 4.37
N ALA A 293 -1.24 4.63 3.33
CA ALA A 293 -0.92 5.09 1.98
C ALA A 293 -2.15 5.22 1.07
N ALA A 294 -3.35 4.98 1.59
CA ALA A 294 -4.56 4.91 0.80
C ALA A 294 -5.03 6.30 0.32
N PHE A 295 -5.50 6.34 -0.92
CA PHE A 295 -6.01 7.56 -1.56
C PHE A 295 -6.94 7.22 -2.72
N ALA A 296 -7.82 8.14 -3.10
CA ALA A 296 -8.54 8.06 -4.37
C ALA A 296 -7.57 8.35 -5.51
N GLY A 297 -7.39 7.44 -6.46
CA GLY A 297 -6.37 7.57 -7.51
C GLY A 297 -6.93 7.45 -8.94
N PRO A 298 -6.18 7.92 -9.96
CA PRO A 298 -6.49 7.59 -11.34
C PRO A 298 -6.58 6.07 -11.56
N TRP A 299 -7.38 5.65 -12.54
CA TRP A 299 -7.50 4.24 -12.90
C TRP A 299 -6.17 3.60 -13.33
N GLU A 300 -5.23 4.40 -13.84
CA GLU A 300 -3.88 3.96 -14.18
C GLU A 300 -3.14 3.46 -12.94
N ILE A 301 -3.21 4.21 -11.83
CA ILE A 301 -2.54 3.86 -10.59
C ILE A 301 -3.30 2.75 -9.85
N PHE A 302 -4.62 2.83 -9.83
CA PHE A 302 -5.47 1.82 -9.20
C PHE A 302 -5.35 0.45 -9.87
N GLY A 303 -5.22 0.45 -11.20
CA GLY A 303 -5.14 -0.76 -12.01
C GLY A 303 -3.87 -1.55 -11.81
N GLU A 304 -2.85 -1.06 -11.08
CA GLU A 304 -1.61 -1.80 -10.87
C GLU A 304 -1.87 -3.18 -10.24
N PHE A 305 -1.07 -4.17 -10.64
CA PHE A 305 -1.10 -5.47 -10.00
C PHE A 305 -0.76 -5.35 -8.50
N PRO A 306 -1.33 -6.22 -7.64
CA PRO A 306 -0.87 -6.36 -6.26
C PRO A 306 0.66 -6.49 -6.23
N LEU A 307 1.31 -5.95 -5.21
CA LEU A 307 2.77 -5.91 -5.12
C LEU A 307 3.43 -7.29 -5.17
N THR A 308 2.73 -8.32 -4.70
CA THR A 308 3.10 -9.74 -4.83
C THR A 308 3.25 -10.20 -6.28
N LEU A 309 2.58 -9.53 -7.21
CA LEU A 309 2.56 -9.78 -8.64
C LEU A 309 3.35 -8.73 -9.45
N SER A 310 4.04 -7.81 -8.77
CA SER A 310 4.84 -6.77 -9.41
C SER A 310 5.97 -7.38 -10.25
N VAL A 311 6.18 -6.81 -11.42
CA VAL A 311 7.35 -7.04 -12.28
C VAL A 311 7.94 -5.69 -12.68
N VAL A 312 9.17 -5.67 -13.20
CA VAL A 312 9.71 -4.48 -13.84
C VAL A 312 9.15 -4.42 -15.27
N PRO A 313 8.65 -3.26 -15.74
CA PRO A 313 8.28 -3.09 -17.13
C PRO A 313 9.47 -3.43 -18.04
N PRO A 314 9.31 -4.31 -19.05
CA PRO A 314 10.43 -4.74 -19.90
C PRO A 314 11.19 -3.59 -20.55
N ASP A 315 10.50 -2.52 -20.95
CA ASP A 315 11.13 -1.36 -21.59
C ASP A 315 12.05 -0.57 -20.68
N MET A 316 11.84 -0.62 -19.36
CA MET A 316 12.71 0.05 -18.40
C MET A 316 13.79 -0.86 -17.83
N ASP A 317 13.71 -2.17 -18.07
CA ASP A 317 14.63 -3.16 -17.51
C ASP A 317 15.84 -3.38 -18.42
N ALA A 318 16.83 -4.12 -17.92
CA ALA A 318 18.02 -4.45 -18.67
C ALA A 318 17.72 -5.42 -19.83
N PRO A 319 18.08 -5.09 -21.09
CA PRO A 319 17.77 -5.95 -22.24
C PRO A 319 18.34 -7.37 -22.14
N TRP A 320 19.49 -7.54 -21.47
CA TRP A 320 20.11 -8.85 -21.30
C TRP A 320 19.37 -9.78 -20.34
N ASN A 321 18.38 -9.28 -19.58
CA ASN A 321 17.50 -10.10 -18.74
C ASN A 321 16.51 -10.92 -19.58
N TYR A 322 16.35 -10.61 -20.87
CA TYR A 322 15.38 -11.22 -21.77
C TYR A 322 16.06 -12.02 -22.88
N ASP A 323 15.36 -13.03 -23.40
CA ASP A 323 15.75 -13.77 -24.60
C ASP A 323 15.37 -13.05 -25.90
N GLU A 324 15.63 -13.67 -27.05
CA GLU A 324 15.33 -13.12 -28.38
C GLU A 324 13.82 -12.91 -28.64
N ASN A 325 12.95 -13.54 -27.85
CA ASN A 325 11.50 -13.41 -27.94
C ASN A 325 10.94 -12.41 -26.91
N GLY A 326 11.80 -11.74 -26.13
CA GLY A 326 11.38 -10.81 -25.08
C GLY A 326 10.85 -11.52 -23.82
N VAL A 327 11.17 -12.80 -23.63
CA VAL A 327 10.79 -13.57 -22.43
C VAL A 327 11.90 -13.43 -21.38
N PRO A 328 11.57 -13.20 -20.09
CA PRO A 328 12.58 -13.19 -19.03
C PRO A 328 13.36 -14.51 -18.96
N LYS A 329 14.68 -14.42 -18.77
CA LYS A 329 15.55 -15.60 -18.65
C LYS A 329 15.46 -16.26 -17.27
N ASP A 330 15.15 -15.50 -16.24
CA ASP A 330 15.07 -16.03 -14.88
C ASP A 330 13.71 -16.69 -14.61
N ALA A 331 13.75 -17.84 -13.94
CA ALA A 331 12.55 -18.67 -13.73
C ALA A 331 11.51 -17.99 -12.82
N GLU A 332 11.94 -17.09 -11.93
CA GLU A 332 11.02 -16.38 -11.02
C GLU A 332 10.17 -15.38 -11.79
N SER A 333 10.77 -14.55 -12.65
CA SER A 333 10.07 -13.62 -13.52
C SER A 333 9.13 -14.36 -14.47
N VAL A 334 9.56 -15.46 -15.10
CA VAL A 334 8.67 -16.29 -15.93
C VAL A 334 7.45 -16.75 -15.14
N ARG A 335 7.66 -17.28 -13.93
CA ARG A 335 6.57 -17.70 -13.02
C ARG A 335 5.68 -16.52 -12.65
N ARG A 336 6.25 -15.33 -12.43
CA ARG A 336 5.50 -14.10 -12.09
C ARG A 336 4.60 -13.64 -13.23
N HIS A 337 5.05 -13.72 -14.48
CA HIS A 337 4.21 -13.43 -15.65
C HIS A 337 3.04 -14.42 -15.78
N VAL A 338 3.29 -15.72 -15.55
CA VAL A 338 2.22 -16.73 -15.50
C VAL A 338 1.22 -16.41 -14.38
N ASP A 339 1.70 -16.03 -13.20
CA ASP A 339 0.85 -15.68 -12.07
C ASP A 339 0.04 -14.38 -12.32
N ARG A 340 0.57 -13.39 -13.06
CA ARG A 340 -0.21 -12.23 -13.55
C ARG A 340 -1.36 -12.65 -14.47
N GLN A 341 -1.15 -13.60 -15.39
CA GLN A 341 -2.23 -14.09 -16.26
C GLN A 341 -3.32 -14.83 -15.49
N LYS A 342 -2.94 -15.64 -14.49
CA LYS A 342 -3.89 -16.27 -13.56
C LYS A 342 -4.70 -15.22 -12.81
N TYR A 343 -4.05 -14.14 -12.35
CA TYR A 343 -4.71 -13.05 -11.65
C TYR A 343 -5.73 -12.32 -12.53
N ILE A 344 -5.37 -11.97 -13.77
CA ILE A 344 -6.31 -11.38 -14.74
C ILE A 344 -7.53 -12.30 -14.94
N THR A 345 -7.29 -13.60 -15.11
CA THR A 345 -8.36 -14.59 -15.28
C THR A 345 -9.30 -14.60 -14.07
N ALA A 346 -8.74 -14.65 -12.85
CA ALA A 346 -9.52 -14.61 -11.61
C ALA A 346 -10.33 -13.31 -11.48
N VAL A 347 -9.78 -12.17 -11.89
CA VAL A 347 -10.49 -10.88 -11.92
C VAL A 347 -11.67 -10.96 -12.91
N ILE A 348 -11.46 -11.44 -14.14
CA ILE A 348 -12.52 -11.53 -15.15
C ILE A 348 -13.68 -12.42 -14.64
N GLU A 349 -13.36 -13.58 -14.06
CA GLU A 349 -14.35 -14.49 -13.50
C GLU A 349 -15.16 -13.80 -12.39
N LYS A 350 -14.48 -13.13 -11.45
CA LYS A 350 -15.13 -12.43 -10.33
C LYS A 350 -15.96 -11.23 -10.77
N GLU A 351 -15.49 -10.44 -11.72
CA GLU A 351 -16.28 -9.35 -12.29
C GLU A 351 -17.57 -9.86 -12.94
N GLY A 352 -17.52 -11.04 -13.57
CA GLY A 352 -18.70 -11.72 -14.13
C GLY A 352 -19.70 -12.19 -13.07
N GLU A 353 -19.21 -12.64 -11.90
CA GLU A 353 -20.06 -13.06 -10.77
C GLU A 353 -20.72 -11.87 -10.04
N MET A 354 -20.04 -10.72 -9.99
CA MET A 354 -20.44 -9.59 -9.14
C MET A 354 -21.44 -8.61 -9.78
N ASN A 355 -21.95 -8.89 -11.00
CA ASN A 355 -22.91 -8.05 -11.73
C ASN A 355 -22.55 -6.55 -11.69
N LEU A 356 -21.29 -6.24 -12.02
CA LEU A 356 -20.78 -4.88 -11.94
C LEU A 356 -21.50 -3.93 -12.93
N PRO A 357 -21.68 -2.65 -12.56
CA PRO A 357 -22.26 -1.66 -13.45
C PRO A 357 -21.41 -1.50 -14.72
N GLU A 358 -22.03 -0.98 -15.78
CA GLU A 358 -21.34 -0.63 -17.01
C GLU A 358 -20.32 0.49 -16.76
N GLY A 359 -19.14 0.39 -17.38
CA GLY A 359 -18.04 1.33 -17.18
C GLY A 359 -16.67 0.67 -17.30
N TYR A 360 -15.62 1.43 -16.99
CA TYR A 360 -14.26 0.92 -16.96
C TYR A 360 -14.07 -0.03 -15.78
N ARG A 361 -13.38 -1.15 -16.01
CA ARG A 361 -13.26 -2.28 -15.08
C ARG A 361 -11.82 -2.57 -14.73
N LEU A 362 -11.60 -3.30 -13.63
CA LEU A 362 -10.27 -3.71 -13.20
C LEU A 362 -9.63 -4.63 -14.24
N SER A 363 -10.39 -5.56 -14.82
CA SER A 363 -9.87 -6.44 -15.89
C SER A 363 -9.36 -5.66 -17.09
N MET A 364 -10.02 -4.56 -17.48
CA MET A 364 -9.58 -3.68 -18.57
C MET A 364 -8.30 -2.95 -18.18
N ALA A 365 -8.23 -2.43 -16.95
CA ALA A 365 -7.04 -1.76 -16.43
C ALA A 365 -5.82 -2.69 -16.38
N LEU A 366 -5.99 -3.94 -15.93
CA LEU A 366 -4.91 -4.93 -15.84
C LEU A 366 -4.41 -5.42 -17.20
N GLN A 367 -5.27 -5.40 -18.23
CA GLN A 367 -4.93 -5.80 -19.60
C GLN A 367 -4.28 -4.68 -20.42
N ASP A 368 -4.41 -3.41 -20.01
CA ASP A 368 -3.71 -2.28 -20.66
C ASP A 368 -2.25 -2.23 -20.21
N SER A 369 -1.39 -3.02 -20.88
CA SER A 369 0.03 -3.11 -20.56
C SER A 369 0.74 -1.75 -20.58
N ARG A 370 0.34 -0.84 -21.47
CA ARG A 370 0.92 0.50 -21.58
C ARG A 370 0.68 1.32 -20.30
N ARG A 371 -0.54 1.27 -19.74
CA ARG A 371 -0.86 1.97 -18.47
C ARG A 371 -0.35 1.24 -17.24
N GLN A 372 -0.28 -0.10 -17.28
CA GLN A 372 0.40 -0.89 -16.25
C GLN A 372 1.87 -0.48 -16.13
N ASP A 373 2.58 -0.43 -17.25
CA ASP A 373 3.99 -0.09 -17.29
C ASP A 373 4.22 1.33 -16.76
N LEU A 374 3.35 2.29 -17.12
CA LEU A 374 3.37 3.65 -16.60
C LEU A 374 3.24 3.70 -15.08
N ALA A 375 2.21 3.05 -14.52
CA ALA A 375 1.95 3.09 -13.08
C ALA A 375 3.10 2.46 -12.29
N THR A 376 3.59 1.30 -12.74
CA THR A 376 4.74 0.64 -12.13
C THR A 376 6.01 1.47 -12.27
N ALA A 377 6.26 2.10 -13.42
CA ALA A 377 7.38 3.00 -13.61
C ALA A 377 7.32 4.20 -12.65
N MET A 378 6.15 4.84 -12.47
CA MET A 378 6.00 5.93 -11.49
C MET A 378 6.35 5.49 -10.07
N ARG A 379 5.86 4.32 -9.63
CA ARG A 379 6.18 3.77 -8.30
C ARG A 379 7.66 3.43 -8.14
N LEU A 380 8.28 2.83 -9.16
CA LEU A 380 9.70 2.46 -9.14
C LEU A 380 10.63 3.69 -9.20
N TYR A 381 10.19 4.75 -9.87
CA TYR A 381 10.89 6.03 -9.96
C TYR A 381 11.05 6.67 -8.58
N GLU A 382 9.96 6.72 -7.80
CA GLU A 382 9.96 7.20 -6.41
C GLU A 382 10.87 6.37 -5.50
N ARG A 383 10.96 5.05 -5.74
CA ARG A 383 11.85 4.13 -5.03
C ARG A 383 13.30 4.19 -5.52
N GLY A 384 13.56 4.96 -6.58
CA GLY A 384 14.89 5.16 -7.13
C GLY A 384 15.44 3.94 -7.87
N LYS A 385 14.61 3.02 -8.36
CA LYS A 385 15.13 1.85 -9.10
C LYS A 385 15.84 2.33 -10.38
N PRO A 386 17.11 1.98 -10.65
CA PRO A 386 17.73 2.29 -11.93
C PRO A 386 16.99 1.62 -13.10
N GLY A 387 16.74 2.37 -14.19
CA GLY A 387 16.05 1.83 -15.37
C GLY A 387 15.77 2.86 -16.47
N TRP A 388 15.37 2.38 -17.65
CA TRP A 388 15.08 3.18 -18.84
C TRP A 388 13.64 3.75 -18.84
N TYR A 389 13.30 4.54 -17.82
CA TYR A 389 11.99 5.16 -17.66
C TYR A 389 11.44 5.89 -18.90
N ALA A 390 12.28 6.57 -19.69
CA ALA A 390 11.84 7.29 -20.89
C ALA A 390 11.16 6.36 -21.91
N ARG A 391 11.61 5.11 -22.05
CA ARG A 391 11.03 4.16 -23.02
C ARG A 391 9.59 3.75 -22.68
N VAL A 392 9.21 3.83 -21.40
CA VAL A 392 7.83 3.54 -20.96
C VAL A 392 6.84 4.58 -21.50
N ILE A 393 7.25 5.85 -21.58
CA ILE A 393 6.36 6.95 -21.98
C ILE A 393 6.26 7.12 -23.50
N GLU A 394 7.27 6.69 -24.25
CA GLU A 394 7.33 6.79 -25.73
C GLU A 394 6.11 6.11 -26.40
N LYS A 395 5.55 5.09 -25.75
CA LYS A 395 4.31 4.41 -26.17
C LYS A 395 3.07 5.32 -26.23
N PHE A 396 3.11 6.50 -25.63
CA PHE A 396 2.04 7.50 -25.65
C PHE A 396 2.22 8.57 -26.74
N ASP A 397 3.38 8.60 -27.41
CA ASP A 397 3.67 9.56 -28.49
C ASP A 397 3.13 9.10 -29.85
N VAL A 398 3.04 7.79 -30.06
CA VAL A 398 2.66 7.14 -31.34
C VAL A 398 1.22 7.46 -31.76
N ASP A 399 0.36 7.94 -30.86
CA ASP A 399 -1.04 8.32 -31.14
C ASP A 399 -1.17 9.67 -31.89
N CYS A 400 -0.07 10.29 -32.36
CA CYS A 400 -0.07 11.48 -33.23
C CYS A 400 -0.07 11.17 -34.74
N SER A 401 -0.15 9.90 -35.14
CA SER A 401 -0.03 9.45 -36.55
C SER A 401 -1.19 8.58 -37.04
N CYS A 402 -2.44 8.94 -36.72
CA CYS A 402 -3.65 8.38 -37.35
C CYS A 402 -4.68 9.48 -37.61
#